data_AF-A0A8S9PUK5-F1
#
_entry.id   AF-A0A8S9PUK5-F1
#
_cell.length_a   1.000
_cell.length_b   1.000
_cell.length_c   1.000
_cell.angle_alpha   90.00
_cell.angle_beta   90.00
_cell.angle_gamma   90.00
#
_symmetry.space_group_name_H-M   'P 1'
#
loop_
_entity.id
_entity.type
_entity.pdbx_description
1 polymer ?
#
loop_
_entity_poly.entity_id
_entity_poly.type
_entity_poly.pdbx_seq_one_letter_code
_entity_poly.pdbx_strand_id
1 'polypeptide(L)'
;MQGSSIHGGNSVLGSTRMDNSFVVLPRHKPQAQGIPPRPRGASSPQPHDETHSGKAMEESFVVVDKPDSAAASQNTLSPAEVGQNGPLHSNTSGFNATINVLTRAFDIARTQTQVEQQLCLECMRVLSDKLEKEVEDVTRDVEAYEACVQRLEGETRDVLSEADFLREKRKIEEEERKLVAAIEESEKQNAEVNRQLKELESKGNRFNELEDGCRQEFNNFQFQLIAHQEERDAILAKMEVSQAHLELLNKTNVLIDAFPIRYDGDFGTINNFRLGRLPKAPVEWDEINAAWGQACLLLHTMCNCK
;
A
#
# COMPACT_ATOMS: atom_id res chain seq x y z
N MET A 1 31.42 33.66 37.52
CA MET A 1 30.20 33.99 38.27
C MET A 1 29.09 33.10 37.71
N GLN A 2 28.97 31.84 38.12
CA GLN A 2 28.49 31.31 39.42
C GLN A 2 27.03 31.69 39.70
N GLY A 3 26.16 30.68 39.74
CA GLY A 3 24.76 30.82 40.14
C GLY A 3 23.86 29.65 39.72
N SER A 4 24.02 28.51 40.37
CA SER A 4 23.15 27.32 40.28
C SER A 4 21.75 27.55 40.88
N SER A 5 20.74 26.80 40.46
CA SER A 5 19.66 26.38 41.37
C SER A 5 19.02 25.06 40.91
N ILE A 6 18.94 24.12 41.84
CA ILE A 6 18.39 22.77 41.76
C ILE A 6 17.41 22.65 42.93
N HIS A 7 16.19 22.15 42.72
CA HIS A 7 15.27 21.45 43.64
C HIS A 7 13.98 21.17 42.82
N GLY A 8 13.30 20.02 42.80
CA GLY A 8 13.33 18.82 43.64
C GLY A 8 11.90 18.45 44.07
N GLY A 9 11.33 17.35 43.53
CA GLY A 9 10.31 16.48 44.16
C GLY A 9 8.81 16.82 44.02
N ASN A 10 8.00 16.00 43.33
CA ASN A 10 7.29 14.83 43.91
C ASN A 10 6.17 14.25 43.01
N SER A 11 5.98 12.95 43.19
CA SER A 11 5.13 11.99 42.46
C SER A 11 3.66 12.00 42.90
N VAL A 12 2.73 11.72 41.97
CA VAL A 12 1.44 11.08 42.25
C VAL A 12 1.15 10.03 41.18
N LEU A 13 0.84 8.83 41.65
CA LEU A 13 0.55 7.60 40.91
C LEU A 13 -0.82 7.63 40.21
N GLY A 14 -0.90 6.90 39.09
CA GLY A 14 -2.07 6.07 38.77
C GLY A 14 -3.00 6.57 37.66
N SER A 15 -2.82 6.08 36.44
CA SER A 15 -3.91 5.48 35.66
C SER A 15 -3.34 4.77 34.45
N THR A 16 -3.47 3.44 34.46
CA THR A 16 -3.30 2.51 33.33
C THR A 16 -3.81 3.09 32.01
N ARG A 17 -2.90 3.30 31.05
CA ARG A 17 -3.24 3.32 29.64
C ARG A 17 -2.71 2.03 29.03
N MET A 18 -3.61 1.27 28.40
CA MET A 18 -3.25 0.19 27.50
C MET A 18 -2.32 0.77 26.44
N ASP A 19 -1.03 0.42 26.50
CA ASP A 19 -0.08 0.86 25.51
C ASP A 19 -0.24 0.01 24.24
N ASN A 20 -0.34 0.74 23.13
CA ASN A 20 -0.68 0.25 21.82
C ASN A 20 0.36 -0.76 21.32
N SER A 21 -0.04 -2.03 21.19
CA SER A 21 0.71 -3.03 20.45
C SER A 21 0.69 -2.68 18.96
N PHE A 22 1.75 -2.08 18.44
CA PHE A 22 1.91 -1.93 16.99
C PHE A 22 2.61 -3.17 16.43
N VAL A 23 1.84 -3.99 15.72
CA VAL A 23 2.38 -5.04 14.84
C VAL A 23 2.80 -4.36 13.54
N VAL A 24 4.09 -4.34 13.26
CA VAL A 24 4.61 -3.93 11.95
C VAL A 24 4.34 -5.06 10.96
N LEU A 25 3.35 -4.86 10.08
CA LEU A 25 3.10 -5.77 8.97
C LEU A 25 4.10 -5.47 7.83
N PRO A 26 4.77 -6.49 7.26
CA PRO A 26 5.61 -6.31 6.08
C PRO A 26 4.78 -5.82 4.89
N ARG A 27 5.31 -4.83 4.16
CA ARG A 27 4.73 -4.37 2.89
C ARG A 27 4.76 -5.49 1.85
N HIS A 28 3.59 -5.95 1.44
CA HIS A 28 3.44 -6.86 0.30
C HIS A 28 3.85 -6.14 -0.99
N LYS A 29 4.86 -6.67 -1.69
CA LYS A 29 5.18 -6.31 -3.09
C LYS A 29 4.08 -6.86 -4.03
N PRO A 30 3.76 -6.17 -5.14
CA PRO A 30 2.80 -6.70 -6.10
C PRO A 30 3.44 -7.73 -7.04
N GLN A 31 2.89 -8.95 -6.94
CA GLN A 31 2.47 -9.88 -8.00
C GLN A 31 3.51 -10.60 -8.89
N ALA A 32 3.48 -11.94 -8.83
CA ALA A 32 3.74 -12.82 -9.96
C ALA A 32 2.70 -13.96 -10.00
N GLN A 33 1.92 -13.98 -11.08
CA GLN A 33 1.28 -15.12 -11.76
C GLN A 33 0.66 -16.24 -10.91
N GLY A 34 -0.68 -16.31 -10.92
CA GLY A 34 -1.44 -17.47 -10.48
C GLY A 34 -2.89 -17.39 -10.94
N ILE A 35 -3.28 -18.29 -11.83
CA ILE A 35 -4.63 -18.47 -12.40
C ILE A 35 -5.62 -18.85 -11.27
N PRO A 36 -6.82 -18.25 -11.16
CA PRO A 36 -7.86 -18.76 -10.27
C PRO A 36 -8.83 -19.70 -11.03
N PRO A 37 -9.31 -20.80 -10.41
CA PRO A 37 -10.34 -21.63 -11.02
C PRO A 37 -11.73 -21.03 -10.79
N ARG A 38 -12.59 -21.19 -11.79
CA ARG A 38 -14.01 -20.81 -11.80
C ARG A 38 -14.87 -21.85 -11.07
N PRO A 39 -15.95 -21.48 -10.35
CA PRO A 39 -17.03 -22.40 -10.02
C PRO A 39 -18.17 -22.32 -11.07
N ARG A 40 -18.59 -23.48 -11.59
CA ARG A 40 -19.97 -23.75 -12.07
C ARG A 40 -20.80 -24.06 -10.81
N GLY A 41 -22.04 -23.66 -10.57
CA GLY A 41 -23.17 -23.23 -11.39
C GLY A 41 -24.34 -24.18 -11.11
N ALA A 42 -25.43 -23.72 -10.46
CA ALA A 42 -26.81 -24.23 -10.62
C ALA A 42 -27.83 -23.60 -9.63
N SER A 43 -29.05 -23.39 -10.17
CA SER A 43 -30.39 -23.33 -9.56
C SER A 43 -30.87 -22.13 -8.72
N SER A 44 -31.78 -21.37 -9.34
CA SER A 44 -32.86 -20.51 -8.80
C SER A 44 -33.89 -21.31 -7.96
N PRO A 45 -34.83 -20.71 -7.17
CA PRO A 45 -35.81 -19.69 -7.62
C PRO A 45 -36.14 -18.51 -6.64
N GLN A 46 -36.81 -17.50 -7.22
CA GLN A 46 -37.45 -16.25 -6.71
C GLN A 46 -38.48 -16.43 -5.55
N PRO A 47 -39.17 -15.39 -4.95
CA PRO A 47 -39.54 -14.04 -5.50
C PRO A 47 -39.62 -12.80 -4.52
N HIS A 48 -40.01 -11.63 -5.09
CA HIS A 48 -40.51 -10.33 -4.52
C HIS A 48 -39.48 -9.39 -3.81
N ASP A 49 -39.49 -8.04 -3.89
CA ASP A 49 -40.49 -7.02 -4.29
C ASP A 49 -39.82 -5.67 -4.69
N GLU A 50 -40.62 -4.72 -5.20
CA GLU A 50 -40.36 -3.43 -5.90
C GLU A 50 -39.52 -2.33 -5.19
N THR A 51 -38.84 -1.46 -5.96
CA THR A 51 -39.04 0.03 -6.04
C THR A 51 -37.79 0.82 -6.55
N HIS A 52 -37.98 1.46 -7.71
CA HIS A 52 -37.39 2.66 -8.35
C HIS A 52 -36.11 3.41 -7.88
N SER A 53 -35.34 3.79 -8.93
CA SER A 53 -34.76 5.14 -9.24
C SER A 53 -33.31 5.45 -8.85
N GLY A 54 -32.51 5.87 -9.85
CA GLY A 54 -31.38 6.78 -9.63
C GLY A 54 -30.13 6.59 -10.50
N LYS A 55 -30.16 7.15 -11.72
CA LYS A 55 -29.07 7.74 -12.54
C LYS A 55 -27.60 7.44 -12.15
N ALA A 56 -26.82 6.94 -13.11
CA ALA A 56 -25.61 7.61 -13.64
C ALA A 56 -25.01 6.81 -14.80
N MET A 57 -24.69 7.51 -15.90
CA MET A 57 -23.83 7.06 -16.98
C MET A 57 -22.44 6.70 -16.44
N GLU A 58 -21.87 5.60 -16.92
CA GLU A 58 -20.57 5.61 -17.62
C GLU A 58 -20.33 4.22 -18.22
N GLU A 59 -20.40 4.18 -19.54
CA GLU A 59 -20.21 2.99 -20.36
C GLU A 59 -18.71 2.72 -20.51
N SER A 60 -18.18 1.72 -19.81
CA SER A 60 -16.81 1.23 -20.01
C SER A 60 -16.83 0.15 -21.11
N PHE A 61 -16.51 0.53 -22.35
CA PHE A 61 -16.32 -0.43 -23.43
C PHE A 61 -14.99 -1.18 -23.30
N VAL A 62 -15.04 -2.51 -23.38
CA VAL A 62 -13.88 -3.36 -23.65
C VAL A 62 -13.93 -3.72 -25.13
N VAL A 63 -13.02 -3.17 -25.92
CA VAL A 63 -12.82 -3.57 -27.31
C VAL A 63 -12.11 -4.93 -27.30
N VAL A 64 -12.86 -5.99 -27.63
CA VAL A 64 -12.31 -7.31 -27.90
C VAL A 64 -12.12 -7.41 -29.41
N ASP A 65 -10.89 -7.21 -29.87
CA ASP A 65 -10.52 -7.51 -31.25
C ASP A 65 -10.65 -9.01 -31.48
N LYS A 66 -11.52 -9.35 -32.44
CA LYS A 66 -11.79 -10.70 -32.90
C LYS A 66 -10.69 -11.09 -33.91
N PRO A 67 -9.89 -12.15 -33.68
CA PRO A 67 -8.94 -12.60 -34.68
C PRO A 67 -9.62 -13.54 -35.65
N ASP A 68 -9.86 -13.08 -36.88
CA ASP A 68 -9.90 -13.94 -38.05
C ASP A 68 -8.73 -13.52 -38.95
N SER A 69 -7.66 -14.32 -38.97
CA SER A 69 -7.20 -14.83 -40.28
C SER A 69 -6.17 -15.94 -40.12
N ALA A 70 -6.40 -17.00 -40.88
CA ALA A 70 -5.42 -18.06 -41.11
C ALA A 70 -4.19 -17.51 -41.86
N ALA A 71 -3.03 -17.82 -41.28
CA ALA A 71 -1.77 -18.18 -41.94
C ALA A 71 -1.12 -17.24 -42.97
N ALA A 72 0.08 -16.80 -42.56
CA ALA A 72 1.37 -16.98 -43.26
C ALA A 72 2.04 -15.74 -43.89
N SER A 73 3.05 -15.28 -43.14
CA SER A 73 4.45 -15.14 -43.57
C SER A 73 4.97 -13.78 -44.08
N GLN A 74 5.69 -13.16 -43.15
CA GLN A 74 7.06 -12.62 -43.26
C GLN A 74 7.28 -11.18 -43.78
N ASN A 75 7.78 -10.35 -42.84
CA ASN A 75 8.97 -9.47 -42.93
C ASN A 75 8.88 -8.24 -43.87
N THR A 76 9.13 -6.97 -43.49
CA THR A 76 10.08 -6.37 -42.53
C THR A 76 9.84 -4.83 -42.41
N LEU A 77 9.81 -4.31 -41.17
CA LEU A 77 10.23 -2.99 -40.61
C LEU A 77 9.78 -1.62 -41.22
N SER A 78 8.91 -0.92 -40.47
CA SER A 78 9.06 0.40 -39.75
C SER A 78 9.66 1.66 -40.41
N PRO A 79 9.50 2.91 -39.87
CA PRO A 79 8.59 3.45 -38.83
C PRO A 79 7.87 4.80 -39.17
N ALA A 80 6.94 5.18 -38.28
CA ALA A 80 6.48 6.52 -37.83
C ALA A 80 6.83 7.82 -38.63
N GLU A 81 5.82 8.65 -38.92
CA GLU A 81 5.46 9.91 -38.21
C GLU A 81 4.54 10.84 -39.03
N VAL A 82 3.49 11.32 -38.35
CA VAL A 82 2.83 12.65 -38.39
C VAL A 82 2.80 13.44 -39.71
N GLY A 83 1.58 13.73 -40.19
CA GLY A 83 1.36 14.84 -41.10
C GLY A 83 0.01 14.84 -41.83
N GLN A 84 -0.95 15.57 -41.26
CA GLN A 84 -1.90 16.47 -41.93
C GLN A 84 -2.67 16.02 -43.19
N ASN A 85 -3.99 16.19 -43.09
CA ASN A 85 -4.92 16.54 -44.18
C ASN A 85 -4.88 15.67 -45.45
N GLY A 86 -5.67 14.58 -45.44
CA GLY A 86 -6.08 13.87 -46.65
C GLY A 86 -7.57 14.06 -46.91
N PRO A 87 -8.00 14.59 -48.07
CA PRO A 87 -9.40 14.70 -48.40
C PRO A 87 -9.99 13.32 -48.68
N LEU A 88 -11.30 13.25 -48.43
CA LEU A 88 -12.26 12.16 -48.62
C LEU A 88 -11.99 11.24 -49.84
N HIS A 89 -11.00 10.34 -49.76
CA HIS A 89 -10.76 9.28 -50.76
C HIS A 89 -11.31 7.95 -50.24
N SER A 90 -12.61 7.90 -49.91
CA SER A 90 -13.23 6.63 -49.48
C SER A 90 -13.86 5.84 -50.63
N ASN A 91 -14.26 6.49 -51.73
CA ASN A 91 -14.98 5.81 -52.82
C ASN A 91 -14.07 5.48 -54.03
N THR A 92 -13.05 6.31 -54.31
CA THR A 92 -12.12 6.08 -55.42
C THR A 92 -11.21 4.86 -55.19
N SER A 93 -10.93 4.53 -53.92
CA SER A 93 -10.02 3.42 -53.56
C SER A 93 -10.65 2.05 -53.84
N GLY A 94 -11.95 1.89 -53.57
CA GLY A 94 -12.70 0.65 -53.85
C GLY A 94 -12.86 0.38 -55.35
N PHE A 95 -13.11 1.43 -56.14
CA PHE A 95 -13.22 1.33 -57.59
C PHE A 95 -11.86 1.02 -58.25
N ASN A 96 -10.79 1.75 -57.88
CA ASN A 96 -9.44 1.47 -58.37
C ASN A 96 -8.94 0.08 -57.96
N ALA A 97 -9.24 -0.37 -56.74
CA ALA A 97 -8.94 -1.74 -56.32
C ALA A 97 -9.66 -2.78 -57.19
N THR A 98 -10.94 -2.54 -57.50
CA THR A 98 -11.72 -3.44 -58.37
C THR A 98 -11.18 -3.47 -59.80
N ILE A 99 -10.79 -2.32 -60.37
CA ILE A 99 -10.13 -2.25 -61.68
C ILE A 99 -8.79 -2.99 -61.64
N ASN A 100 -7.95 -2.77 -60.64
CA ASN A 100 -6.65 -3.44 -60.53
C ASN A 100 -6.77 -4.96 -60.37
N VAL A 101 -7.77 -5.43 -59.61
CA VAL A 101 -8.09 -6.86 -59.48
C VAL A 101 -8.54 -7.44 -60.82
N LEU A 102 -9.40 -6.73 -61.56
CA LEU A 102 -9.84 -7.14 -62.88
C LEU A 102 -8.68 -7.15 -63.89
N THR A 103 -7.85 -6.12 -63.94
CA THR A 103 -6.66 -6.04 -64.80
C THR A 103 -5.71 -7.20 -64.52
N ARG A 104 -5.43 -7.49 -63.24
CA ARG A 104 -4.59 -8.63 -62.85
C ARG A 104 -5.22 -9.97 -63.23
N ALA A 105 -6.55 -10.11 -63.09
CA ALA A 105 -7.25 -11.32 -63.51
C ALA A 105 -7.20 -11.52 -65.04
N PHE A 106 -7.32 -10.45 -65.82
CA PHE A 106 -7.16 -10.48 -67.28
C PHE A 106 -5.73 -10.79 -67.71
N ASP A 107 -4.72 -10.27 -67.02
CA ASP A 107 -3.32 -10.59 -67.30
C ASP A 107 -3.03 -12.08 -67.04
N ILE A 108 -3.51 -12.63 -65.91
CA ILE A 108 -3.36 -14.06 -65.61
C ILE A 108 -4.05 -14.91 -66.69
N ALA A 109 -5.30 -14.58 -67.05
CA ALA A 109 -6.05 -15.31 -68.08
C ALA A 109 -5.35 -15.23 -69.45
N ARG A 110 -4.78 -14.07 -69.80
CA ARG A 110 -4.02 -13.84 -71.04
C ARG A 110 -2.76 -14.69 -71.10
N THR A 111 -2.00 -14.81 -70.00
CA THR A 111 -0.79 -15.65 -69.97
C THR A 111 -1.09 -17.14 -70.17
N GLN A 112 -2.27 -17.60 -69.74
CA GLN A 112 -2.66 -19.01 -69.81
C GLN A 112 -3.31 -19.39 -71.15
N THR A 113 -3.98 -18.45 -71.82
CA THR A 113 -4.78 -18.73 -73.03
C THR A 113 -4.16 -18.25 -74.33
N GLN A 114 -3.09 -17.43 -74.28
CA GLN A 114 -2.38 -16.85 -75.44
C GLN A 114 -3.25 -16.06 -76.44
N VAL A 115 -4.52 -15.79 -76.09
CA VAL A 115 -5.45 -14.96 -76.85
C VAL A 115 -5.78 -13.73 -76.01
N GLU A 116 -5.86 -12.55 -76.64
CA GLU A 116 -6.37 -11.36 -75.96
C GLU A 116 -7.85 -11.56 -75.65
N GLN A 117 -8.16 -11.92 -74.41
CA GLN A 117 -9.54 -12.13 -73.97
C GLN A 117 -10.21 -10.77 -73.80
N GLN A 118 -10.91 -10.31 -74.82
CA GLN A 118 -11.78 -9.14 -74.73
C GLN A 118 -12.94 -9.44 -73.79
N LEU A 119 -13.33 -8.47 -72.96
CA LEU A 119 -14.57 -8.56 -72.19
C LEU A 119 -15.71 -8.92 -73.14
N CYS A 120 -16.61 -9.81 -72.72
CA CYS A 120 -17.84 -9.99 -73.47
C CYS A 120 -18.61 -8.66 -73.48
N LEU A 121 -19.42 -8.43 -74.51
CA LEU A 121 -20.15 -7.18 -74.70
C LEU A 121 -20.98 -6.79 -73.47
N GLU A 122 -21.52 -7.78 -72.75
CA GLU A 122 -22.28 -7.55 -71.52
C GLU A 122 -21.39 -7.05 -70.37
N CYS A 123 -20.20 -7.63 -70.17
CA CYS A 123 -19.27 -7.18 -69.14
C CYS A 123 -18.67 -5.80 -69.47
N MET A 124 -18.45 -5.49 -70.75
CA MET A 124 -17.98 -4.18 -71.17
C MET A 124 -19.04 -3.11 -70.91
N ARG A 125 -20.32 -3.40 -71.18
CA ARG A 125 -21.44 -2.51 -70.89
C ARG A 125 -21.55 -2.21 -69.39
N VAL A 126 -21.52 -3.24 -68.55
CA VAL A 126 -21.56 -3.07 -67.08
C VAL A 126 -20.39 -2.25 -66.55
N LEU A 127 -19.18 -2.39 -67.13
CA LEU A 127 -18.02 -1.59 -66.74
C LEU A 127 -18.18 -0.13 -67.19
N SER A 128 -18.65 0.12 -68.40
CA SER A 128 -18.94 1.47 -68.91
C SER A 128 -20.00 2.18 -68.08
N ASP A 129 -21.11 1.52 -67.77
CA ASP A 129 -22.19 2.09 -66.95
C ASP A 129 -21.68 2.48 -65.55
N LYS A 130 -20.78 1.68 -64.97
CA LYS A 130 -20.13 2.00 -63.68
C LYS A 130 -19.18 3.19 -63.80
N LEU A 131 -18.36 3.23 -64.85
CA LEU A 131 -17.45 4.35 -65.10
C LEU A 131 -18.21 5.65 -65.32
N GLU A 132 -19.30 5.60 -66.10
CA GLU A 132 -20.15 6.76 -66.36
C GLU A 132 -20.79 7.27 -65.07
N LYS A 133 -21.30 6.37 -64.22
CA LYS A 133 -21.81 6.73 -62.89
C LYS A 133 -20.74 7.35 -61.99
N GLU A 134 -19.53 6.80 -61.94
CA GLU A 134 -18.44 7.40 -61.15
C GLU A 134 -18.04 8.79 -61.68
N VAL A 135 -18.08 8.99 -63.00
CA VAL A 135 -17.85 10.30 -63.61
C VAL A 135 -18.96 11.29 -63.25
N GLU A 136 -20.22 10.86 -63.29
CA GLU A 136 -21.36 11.68 -62.86
C GLU A 136 -21.28 12.07 -61.38
N ASP A 137 -20.88 11.13 -60.52
CA ASP A 137 -20.70 11.37 -59.08
C ASP A 137 -19.60 12.41 -58.83
N VAL A 138 -18.43 12.26 -59.46
CA VAL A 138 -17.32 13.22 -59.33
C VAL A 138 -17.68 14.58 -59.93
N THR A 139 -18.39 14.61 -61.06
CA THR A 139 -18.81 15.87 -61.68
C THR A 139 -19.77 16.64 -60.77
N ARG A 140 -20.71 15.95 -60.12
CA ARG A 140 -21.60 16.56 -59.12
C ARG A 140 -20.84 17.10 -57.90
N ASP A 141 -19.81 16.39 -57.43
CA ASP A 141 -18.97 16.87 -56.34
C ASP A 141 -18.21 18.14 -56.74
N VAL A 142 -17.62 18.17 -57.94
CA VAL A 142 -16.94 19.36 -58.47
C VAL A 142 -17.90 20.54 -58.56
N GLU A 143 -19.09 20.36 -59.13
CA GLU A 143 -20.13 21.40 -59.19
C GLU A 143 -20.53 21.91 -57.79
N ALA A 144 -20.62 21.02 -56.81
CA ALA A 144 -20.92 21.39 -55.42
C ALA A 144 -19.77 22.19 -54.76
N TYR A 145 -18.52 21.81 -55.00
CA TYR A 145 -17.35 22.57 -54.54
C TYR A 145 -17.26 23.94 -55.23
N GLU A 146 -17.49 23.99 -56.54
CA GLU A 146 -17.52 25.25 -57.31
C GLU A 146 -18.62 26.19 -56.79
N ALA A 147 -19.82 25.67 -56.52
CA ALA A 147 -20.90 26.44 -55.92
C ALA A 147 -20.55 26.94 -54.50
N CYS A 148 -19.81 26.14 -53.72
CA CYS A 148 -19.32 26.55 -52.40
C CYS A 148 -18.27 27.67 -52.49
N VAL A 149 -17.32 27.57 -53.42
CA VAL A 149 -16.30 28.58 -53.67
C VAL A 149 -16.95 29.88 -54.15
N GLN A 150 -17.84 29.82 -55.13
CA GLN A 150 -18.56 30.99 -55.63
C GLN A 150 -19.38 31.66 -54.52
N ARG A 151 -19.99 30.89 -53.63
CA ARG A 151 -20.68 31.43 -52.45
C ARG A 151 -19.70 32.13 -51.50
N LEU A 152 -18.54 31.55 -51.22
CA LEU A 152 -17.50 32.13 -50.35
C LEU A 152 -16.84 33.38 -50.96
N GLU A 153 -16.77 33.47 -52.28
CA GLU A 153 -16.25 34.63 -53.03
C GLU A 153 -17.29 35.74 -53.18
N GLY A 154 -18.57 35.39 -53.33
CA GLY A 154 -19.69 36.32 -53.43
C GLY A 154 -20.20 36.85 -52.08
N GLU A 155 -19.86 36.17 -50.98
CA GLU A 155 -20.03 36.69 -49.63
C GLU A 155 -19.14 37.93 -49.49
N THR A 156 -19.75 39.10 -49.31
CA THR A 156 -19.00 40.33 -49.00
C THR A 156 -18.32 40.15 -47.65
N ARG A 157 -17.14 39.55 -47.65
CA ARG A 157 -16.23 39.64 -46.52
C ARG A 157 -16.02 41.12 -46.25
N ASP A 158 -15.99 41.48 -44.98
CA ASP A 158 -15.52 42.79 -44.54
C ASP A 158 -14.03 42.87 -44.92
N VAL A 159 -13.75 43.19 -46.18
CA VAL A 159 -12.40 43.30 -46.71
C VAL A 159 -11.83 44.57 -46.12
N LEU A 160 -11.16 44.42 -44.98
CA LEU A 160 -10.32 45.46 -44.40
C LEU A 160 -9.44 46.04 -45.51
N SER A 161 -9.28 47.36 -45.52
CA SER A 161 -8.34 47.98 -46.46
C SER A 161 -6.96 47.34 -46.30
N GLU A 162 -6.17 47.25 -47.37
CA GLU A 162 -4.84 46.65 -47.31
C GLU A 162 -3.98 47.29 -46.21
N ALA A 163 -4.16 48.58 -45.97
CA ALA A 163 -3.50 49.31 -44.88
C ALA A 163 -4.00 48.89 -43.49
N ASP A 164 -5.26 48.50 -43.35
CA ASP A 164 -5.87 48.07 -42.08
C ASP A 164 -5.46 46.62 -41.76
N PHE A 165 -5.44 45.77 -42.79
CA PHE A 165 -4.91 44.40 -42.70
C PHE A 165 -3.44 44.39 -42.27
N LEU A 166 -2.59 45.22 -42.88
CA LEU A 166 -1.18 45.33 -42.49
C LEU A 166 -1.00 45.90 -41.07
N ARG A 167 -1.91 46.75 -40.58
CA ARG A 167 -1.90 47.22 -39.19
C ARG A 167 -2.27 46.10 -38.22
N GLU A 168 -3.33 45.35 -38.49
CA GLU A 168 -3.74 44.25 -37.62
C GLU A 168 -2.71 43.11 -37.63
N LYS A 169 -2.13 42.78 -38.79
CA LYS A 169 -1.03 41.81 -38.90
C LYS A 169 0.15 42.19 -38.00
N ARG A 170 0.62 43.44 -38.08
CA ARG A 170 1.73 43.90 -37.22
C ARG A 170 1.38 43.90 -35.74
N LYS A 171 0.12 44.19 -35.40
CA LYS A 171 -0.36 44.14 -34.02
C LYS A 171 -0.35 42.70 -33.48
N ILE A 172 -0.85 41.74 -34.27
CA ILE A 172 -0.82 40.31 -33.94
C ILE A 172 0.63 39.82 -33.80
N GLU A 173 1.53 40.18 -34.72
CA GLU A 173 2.95 39.79 -34.65
C GLU A 173 3.66 40.36 -33.40
N GLU A 174 3.29 41.56 -32.96
CA GLU A 174 3.79 42.15 -31.71
C GLU A 174 3.21 41.46 -30.47
N GLU A 175 1.92 41.13 -30.49
CA GLU A 175 1.27 40.37 -29.43
C GLU A 175 1.84 38.95 -29.31
N GLU A 176 2.06 38.27 -30.43
CA GLU A 176 2.72 36.97 -30.50
C GLU A 176 4.12 37.03 -29.88
N ARG A 177 4.94 38.02 -30.28
CA ARG A 177 6.27 38.20 -29.67
C ARG A 177 6.22 38.41 -28.16
N LYS A 178 5.25 39.20 -27.66
CA LYS A 178 5.07 39.42 -26.22
C LYS A 178 4.64 38.14 -25.50
N LEU A 179 3.73 37.37 -26.09
CA LEU A 179 3.25 36.11 -25.52
C LEU A 179 4.36 35.06 -25.48
N VAL A 180 5.15 34.94 -26.55
CA VAL A 180 6.31 34.03 -26.60
C VAL A 180 7.32 34.40 -25.51
N ALA A 181 7.67 35.69 -25.37
CA ALA A 181 8.58 36.12 -24.31
C ALA A 181 8.03 35.86 -22.90
N ALA A 182 6.71 36.00 -22.70
CA ALA A 182 6.07 35.68 -21.42
C ALA A 182 6.07 34.17 -21.13
N ILE A 183 5.88 33.33 -22.16
CA ILE A 183 5.97 31.87 -22.04
C ILE A 183 7.40 31.46 -21.68
N GLU A 184 8.42 31.97 -22.38
CA GLU A 184 9.83 31.66 -22.11
C GLU A 184 10.23 32.02 -20.66
N GLU A 185 9.80 33.20 -20.17
CA GLU A 185 10.07 33.58 -18.77
C GLU A 185 9.33 32.68 -17.78
N SER A 186 8.07 32.31 -18.06
CA SER A 186 7.31 31.39 -17.23
C SER A 186 7.93 29.98 -17.21
N GLU A 187 8.42 29.49 -18.34
CA GLU A 187 9.10 28.20 -18.45
C GLU A 187 10.41 28.20 -17.66
N LYS A 188 11.17 29.29 -17.73
CA LYS A 188 12.39 29.47 -16.94
C LYS A 188 12.10 29.48 -15.43
N GLN A 189 11.05 30.18 -15.01
CA GLN A 189 10.62 30.17 -13.60
C GLN A 189 10.17 28.78 -13.16
N ASN A 190 9.39 28.08 -13.99
CA ASN A 190 8.96 26.70 -13.71
C ASN A 190 10.16 25.74 -13.63
N ALA A 191 11.15 25.88 -14.50
CA ALA A 191 12.38 25.08 -14.47
C ALA A 191 13.15 25.29 -13.16
N GLU A 192 13.28 26.54 -12.70
CA GLU A 192 13.94 26.86 -11.43
C GLU A 192 13.16 26.33 -10.22
N VAL A 193 11.84 26.49 -10.20
CA VAL A 193 10.99 25.93 -9.13
C VAL A 193 11.09 24.41 -9.10
N ASN A 194 11.06 23.73 -10.26
CA ASN A 194 11.24 22.28 -10.33
C ASN A 194 12.63 21.83 -9.86
N ARG A 195 13.67 22.62 -10.13
CA ARG A 195 15.01 22.35 -9.61
C ARG A 195 15.02 22.43 -8.08
N GLN A 196 14.42 23.47 -7.50
CA GLN A 196 14.30 23.63 -6.06
C GLN A 196 13.46 22.52 -5.42
N LEU A 197 12.37 22.11 -6.06
CA LEU A 197 11.51 21.02 -5.60
C LEU A 197 12.31 19.70 -5.49
N LYS A 198 13.08 19.34 -6.53
CA LYS A 198 13.94 18.15 -6.53
C LYS A 198 15.02 18.20 -5.45
N GLU A 199 15.60 19.39 -5.23
CA GLU A 199 16.59 19.59 -4.17
C GLU A 199 15.97 19.39 -2.77
N LEU A 200 14.77 19.92 -2.55
CA LEU A 200 14.03 19.75 -1.31
C LEU A 200 13.59 18.30 -1.09
N GLU A 201 13.14 17.61 -2.13
CA GLU A 201 12.77 16.20 -2.07
C GLU A 201 13.98 15.33 -1.68
N SER A 202 15.14 15.57 -2.29
CA SER A 202 16.39 14.87 -1.93
C SER A 202 16.80 15.13 -0.47
N LYS A 203 16.69 16.38 0.00
CA LYS A 203 16.93 16.72 1.41
C LYS A 203 15.93 16.05 2.34
N GLY A 204 14.65 15.97 1.95
CA GLY A 204 13.60 15.27 2.69
C GLY A 204 13.87 13.79 2.82
N ASN A 205 14.25 13.12 1.73
CA ASN A 205 14.62 11.70 1.73
C ASN A 205 15.80 11.43 2.65
N ARG A 206 16.85 12.25 2.58
CA ARG A 206 18.01 12.15 3.48
C ARG A 206 17.61 12.34 4.95
N PHE A 207 16.67 13.24 5.24
CA PHE A 207 16.18 13.45 6.60
C PHE A 207 15.41 12.24 7.12
N ASN A 208 14.55 11.65 6.29
CA ASN A 208 13.82 10.42 6.63
C ASN A 208 14.77 9.26 6.92
N GLU A 209 15.82 9.06 6.12
CA GLU A 209 16.83 8.02 6.37
C GLU A 209 17.55 8.21 7.72
N LEU A 210 17.87 9.46 8.07
CA LEU A 210 18.45 9.80 9.38
C LEU A 210 17.47 9.56 10.53
N GLU A 211 16.21 9.90 10.35
CA GLU A 211 15.16 9.67 11.34
C GLU A 211 14.95 8.17 11.57
N ASP A 212 14.89 7.37 10.49
CA ASP A 212 14.74 5.92 10.57
C ASP A 212 15.92 5.29 11.33
N GLY A 213 17.15 5.73 11.06
CA GLY A 213 18.33 5.31 11.80
C GLY A 213 18.22 5.66 13.29
N CYS A 214 17.84 6.90 13.62
CA CYS A 214 17.67 7.33 15.01
C CYS A 214 16.56 6.54 15.73
N ARG A 215 15.47 6.25 15.03
CA ARG A 215 14.35 5.45 15.54
C ARG A 215 14.78 4.01 15.82
N GLN A 216 15.59 3.41 14.94
CA GLN A 216 16.13 2.08 15.15
C GLN A 216 17.05 2.03 16.38
N GLU A 217 17.95 3.00 16.53
CA GLU A 217 18.80 3.10 17.71
C GLU A 217 17.98 3.28 19.00
N PHE A 218 16.99 4.16 18.97
CA PHE A 218 16.10 4.37 20.11
C PHE A 218 15.37 3.07 20.51
N ASN A 219 14.84 2.33 19.54
CA ASN A 219 14.20 1.04 19.79
C ASN A 219 15.19 0.03 20.39
N ASN A 220 16.41 -0.04 19.88
CA ASN A 220 17.46 -0.90 20.44
C ASN A 220 17.77 -0.55 21.91
N PHE A 221 17.91 0.75 22.22
CA PHE A 221 18.08 1.19 23.60
C PHE A 221 16.89 0.83 24.50
N GLN A 222 15.66 0.96 24.00
CA GLN A 222 14.46 0.57 24.75
C GLN A 222 14.44 -0.94 25.04
N PHE A 223 14.78 -1.78 24.07
CA PHE A 223 14.87 -3.23 24.28
C PHE A 223 15.91 -3.58 25.34
N GLN A 224 17.09 -2.96 25.30
CA GLN A 224 18.14 -3.19 26.31
C GLN A 224 17.69 -2.73 27.70
N LEU A 225 17.02 -1.57 27.79
CA LEU A 225 16.50 -1.06 29.04
C LEU A 225 15.47 -2.01 29.65
N ILE A 226 14.54 -2.52 28.84
CA ILE A 226 13.52 -3.49 29.28
C ILE A 226 14.19 -4.79 29.74
N ALA A 227 15.17 -5.30 29.01
CA ALA A 227 15.88 -6.53 29.40
C ALA A 227 16.59 -6.37 30.76
N HIS A 228 17.28 -5.25 31.00
CA HIS A 228 17.91 -4.97 32.30
C HIS A 228 16.90 -4.76 33.42
N GLN A 229 15.74 -4.16 33.09
CA GLN A 229 14.64 -3.97 34.01
C GLN A 229 14.06 -5.31 34.46
N GLU A 230 13.80 -6.22 33.52
CA GLU A 230 13.33 -7.59 33.78
C GLU A 230 14.36 -8.40 34.58
N GLU A 231 15.65 -8.31 34.26
CA GLU A 231 16.72 -8.97 35.01
C GLU A 231 16.76 -8.50 36.46
N ARG A 232 16.68 -7.18 36.69
CA ARG A 232 16.63 -6.62 38.03
C ARG A 232 15.42 -7.12 38.81
N ASP A 233 14.24 -7.10 38.19
CA ASP A 233 13.01 -7.52 38.86
C ASP A 233 13.05 -9.03 39.20
N ALA A 234 13.66 -9.85 38.34
CA ALA A 234 13.90 -11.27 38.61
C ALA A 234 14.84 -11.48 39.81
N ILE A 235 15.92 -10.69 39.90
CA ILE A 235 16.84 -10.75 41.04
C ILE A 235 16.15 -10.30 42.33
N LEU A 236 15.34 -9.23 42.28
CA LEU A 236 14.59 -8.74 43.43
C LEU A 236 13.61 -9.80 43.94
N ALA A 237 12.84 -10.45 43.05
CA ALA A 237 11.95 -11.54 43.42
C ALA A 237 12.70 -12.71 44.09
N LYS A 238 13.89 -13.08 43.57
CA LYS A 238 14.72 -14.11 44.18
C LYS A 238 15.23 -13.71 45.57
N MET A 239 15.60 -12.45 45.74
CA MET A 239 16.04 -11.91 47.02
C MET A 239 14.91 -11.94 48.06
N GLU A 240 13.69 -11.54 47.67
CA GLU A 240 12.50 -11.58 48.54
C GLU A 240 12.21 -13.01 49.02
N VAL A 241 12.22 -14.00 48.12
CA VAL A 241 12.04 -15.41 48.48
C VAL A 241 13.13 -15.89 49.44
N SER A 242 14.39 -15.56 49.15
CA SER A 242 15.53 -15.96 49.98
C SER A 242 15.47 -15.33 51.37
N GLN A 243 15.02 -14.08 51.45
CA GLN A 243 14.84 -13.37 52.70
C GLN A 243 13.69 -13.96 53.52
N ALA A 244 12.56 -14.29 52.88
CA ALA A 244 11.46 -14.99 53.55
C ALA A 244 11.91 -16.36 54.12
N HIS A 245 12.72 -17.11 53.38
CA HIS A 245 13.31 -18.37 53.87
C HIS A 245 14.25 -18.15 55.06
N LEU A 246 15.08 -17.10 55.02
CA LEU A 246 15.98 -16.76 56.13
C LEU A 246 15.20 -16.36 57.38
N GLU A 247 14.14 -15.56 57.23
CA GLU A 247 13.26 -15.19 58.35
C GLU A 247 12.57 -16.42 58.96
N LEU A 248 12.14 -17.38 58.13
CA LEU A 248 11.59 -18.64 58.59
C LEU A 248 12.65 -19.43 59.39
N LEU A 249 13.85 -19.62 58.83
CA LEU A 249 14.94 -20.35 59.49
C LEU A 249 15.34 -19.70 60.82
N ASN A 250 15.38 -18.37 60.88
CA ASN A 250 15.70 -17.64 62.10
C ASN A 250 14.61 -17.83 63.18
N LYS A 251 13.33 -17.93 62.78
CA LYS A 251 12.23 -18.23 63.71
C LYS A 251 12.24 -19.70 64.15
N THR A 252 12.69 -20.63 63.32
CA THR A 252 12.77 -22.06 63.65
C THR A 252 14.04 -22.37 64.44
N ASN A 253 14.03 -22.06 65.72
CA ASN A 253 15.05 -22.59 66.63
C ASN A 253 14.66 -24.01 67.05
N VAL A 254 15.40 -25.00 66.54
CA VAL A 254 15.14 -26.44 66.78
C VAL A 254 15.10 -26.78 68.27
N LEU A 255 15.88 -26.11 69.12
CA LEU A 255 15.88 -26.36 70.56
C LEU A 255 14.58 -25.86 71.23
N ILE A 256 14.05 -24.74 70.76
CA ILE A 256 12.79 -24.17 71.27
C ILE A 256 11.61 -25.05 70.84
N ASP A 257 11.65 -25.61 69.63
CA ASP A 257 10.61 -26.49 69.10
C ASP A 257 10.66 -27.89 69.73
N ALA A 258 11.85 -28.46 69.92
CA ALA A 258 12.02 -29.79 70.52
C ALA A 258 11.74 -29.82 72.03
N PHE A 259 12.06 -28.74 72.75
CA PHE A 259 11.87 -28.60 74.20
C PHE A 259 11.09 -27.31 74.51
N PRO A 260 9.78 -27.27 74.25
CA PRO A 260 9.00 -26.07 74.51
C PRO A 260 8.88 -25.85 76.02
N ILE A 261 9.54 -24.80 76.50
CA ILE A 261 9.44 -24.34 77.89
C ILE A 261 8.35 -23.28 77.95
N ARG A 262 7.25 -23.59 78.63
CA ARG A 262 6.09 -22.70 78.80
C ARG A 262 5.71 -22.65 80.26
N TYR A 263 4.80 -21.75 80.64
CA TYR A 263 4.19 -21.78 81.96
C TYR A 263 2.71 -22.19 81.82
N ASP A 264 2.24 -23.03 82.74
CA ASP A 264 0.85 -23.44 82.86
C ASP A 264 0.35 -23.05 84.26
N GLY A 265 -0.32 -21.89 84.35
CA GLY A 265 -0.73 -21.28 85.61
C GLY A 265 0.46 -20.98 86.53
N ASP A 266 0.50 -21.68 87.67
CA ASP A 266 1.53 -21.52 88.71
C ASP A 266 2.77 -22.41 88.47
N PHE A 267 2.79 -23.24 87.41
CA PHE A 267 3.88 -24.19 87.12
C PHE A 267 4.68 -23.80 85.87
N GLY A 268 5.98 -24.04 85.90
CA GLY A 268 6.78 -24.14 84.68
C GLY A 268 6.56 -25.51 84.03
N THR A 269 6.54 -25.57 82.70
CA THR A 269 6.37 -26.81 81.94
C THR A 269 7.49 -26.95 80.92
N ILE A 270 7.97 -28.17 80.72
CA ILE A 270 8.87 -28.52 79.63
C ILE A 270 8.25 -29.68 78.85
N ASN A 271 8.03 -29.50 77.55
CA ASN A 271 7.39 -30.50 76.69
C ASN A 271 6.05 -31.02 77.27
N ASN A 272 5.25 -30.10 77.80
CA ASN A 272 3.97 -30.34 78.48
C ASN A 272 4.03 -31.06 79.85
N PHE A 273 5.21 -31.35 80.40
CA PHE A 273 5.35 -31.90 81.77
C PHE A 273 5.54 -30.80 82.80
N ARG A 274 4.79 -30.84 83.91
CA ARG A 274 4.85 -29.81 84.97
C ARG A 274 6.04 -30.00 85.90
N LEU A 275 6.76 -28.90 86.15
CA LEU A 275 7.87 -28.81 87.08
C LEU A 275 7.40 -28.21 88.41
N GLY A 276 7.60 -28.97 89.49
CA GLY A 276 7.32 -28.52 90.86
C GLY A 276 6.01 -29.05 91.42
N ARG A 277 5.79 -28.76 92.70
CA ARG A 277 4.62 -29.21 93.45
C ARG A 277 4.10 -28.08 94.30
N LEU A 278 2.87 -27.63 94.04
CA LEU A 278 2.19 -26.66 94.89
C LEU A 278 1.21 -27.39 95.83
N PRO A 279 1.00 -26.88 97.05
CA PRO A 279 0.00 -27.44 97.97
C PRO A 279 -1.43 -27.47 97.39
N LYS A 280 -1.73 -26.58 96.43
CA LYS A 280 -3.04 -26.44 95.78
C LYS A 280 -3.29 -27.44 94.65
N ALA A 281 -2.24 -27.99 94.05
CA ALA A 281 -2.34 -28.93 92.93
C ALA A 281 -1.13 -29.89 92.99
N PRO A 282 -1.30 -31.13 93.49
CA PRO A 282 -0.23 -32.10 93.52
C PRO A 282 0.04 -32.64 92.10
N VAL A 283 1.31 -32.68 91.71
CA VAL A 283 1.81 -33.28 90.47
C VAL A 283 2.44 -34.63 90.82
N GLU A 284 2.23 -35.65 89.99
CA GLU A 284 2.77 -37.00 90.19
C GLU A 284 4.30 -37.02 90.07
N TRP A 285 4.95 -37.88 90.84
CA TRP A 285 6.43 -38.00 90.81
C TRP A 285 6.96 -38.45 89.46
N ASP A 286 6.21 -39.29 88.74
CA ASP A 286 6.58 -39.75 87.40
C ASP A 286 6.59 -38.59 86.39
N GLU A 287 5.65 -37.64 86.52
CA GLU A 287 5.57 -36.44 85.68
C GLU A 287 6.75 -35.49 85.96
N ILE A 288 7.07 -35.27 87.25
CA ILE A 288 8.21 -34.45 87.66
C ILE A 288 9.53 -35.08 87.18
N ASN A 289 9.68 -36.40 87.33
CA ASN A 289 10.88 -37.12 86.90
C ASN A 289 11.04 -37.09 85.37
N ALA A 290 9.94 -37.23 84.62
CA ALA A 290 9.94 -37.05 83.16
C ALA A 290 10.37 -35.63 82.78
N ALA A 291 9.87 -34.60 83.46
CA ALA A 291 10.24 -33.21 83.23
C ALA A 291 11.74 -32.95 83.48
N TRP A 292 12.31 -33.50 84.58
CA TRP A 292 13.75 -33.43 84.84
C TRP A 292 14.58 -34.18 83.79
N GLY A 293 14.10 -35.34 83.32
CA GLY A 293 14.71 -36.08 82.22
C GLY A 293 14.78 -35.25 80.93
N GLN A 294 13.71 -34.55 80.58
CA GLN A 294 13.68 -33.63 79.43
C GLN A 294 14.65 -32.45 79.61
N ALA A 295 14.75 -31.89 80.83
CA ALA A 295 15.69 -30.80 81.12
C ALA A 295 17.16 -31.26 81.03
N CYS A 296 17.47 -32.45 81.53
CA CYS A 296 18.79 -33.06 81.37
C CYS A 296 19.13 -33.34 79.91
N LEU A 297 18.16 -33.82 79.11
CA LEU A 297 18.34 -34.06 77.68
C LEU A 297 18.61 -32.74 76.93
N LEU A 298 17.85 -31.69 77.22
CA LEU A 298 18.08 -30.36 76.66
C LEU A 298 19.51 -29.85 76.97
N LEU A 299 19.93 -29.93 78.24
CA LEU A 299 21.27 -29.50 78.64
C LEU A 299 22.36 -30.33 77.95
N HIS A 300 22.17 -31.64 77.86
CA HIS A 300 23.08 -32.53 77.16
C HIS A 300 23.19 -32.17 75.67
N THR A 301 22.06 -31.92 75.00
CA THR A 301 22.03 -31.47 73.61
C THR A 301 22.72 -30.12 73.43
N MET A 302 22.51 -29.15 74.32
CA MET A 302 23.21 -27.86 74.29
C MET A 302 24.72 -27.99 74.48
N CYS A 303 25.18 -28.90 75.35
CA CYS A 303 26.61 -29.15 75.57
C CYS A 303 27.28 -29.90 74.41
N ASN A 304 26.52 -30.73 73.67
CA ASN A 304 27.03 -31.50 72.54
C ASN A 304 26.95 -30.77 71.20
N CYS A 305 26.02 -29.81 71.05
CA CYS A 305 25.97 -28.91 69.90
C CYS A 305 27.11 -27.89 70.00
N LYS A 306 28.26 -28.24 69.40
CA LYS A 306 29.42 -27.36 69.23
C LYS A 306 29.52 -26.88 67.79
#